data_AF-A0A7C3S9P7-F1
#
_entry.id   AF-A0A7C3S9P7-F1
#
_cell.length_a   1.000
_cell.length_b   1.000
_cell.length_c   1.000
_cell.angle_alpha   90.00
_cell.angle_beta   90.00
_cell.angle_gamma   90.00
#
_symmetry.space_group_name_H-M   'P 1'
#
loop_
_entity.id
_entity.type
_entity.pdbx_description
1 polymer ?
#
loop_
_entity_poly.entity_id
_entity_poly.type
_entity_poly.pdbx_seq_one_letter_code
_entity_poly.pdbx_strand_id
1 'polypeptide(L)'
;MNFLFGSNVRLWLGSCFNAPSPKFWERKRGKVEVKCEDLLKAISDYIDGEIDPSICEELEKHLRDCDPCKIVVDTVRKTILLYKGTELYELPSEVRERLHKLLREKWREKFPTAVY
;
A
#
# COMPACT_ATOMS: atom_id res chain seq x y z
N MET A 1 27.06 -13.53 0.24
CA MET A 1 25.86 -12.77 -0.18
C MET A 1 25.00 -12.57 1.04
N ASN A 2 25.20 -11.47 1.76
CA ASN A 2 24.47 -11.16 2.99
C ASN A 2 23.48 -10.04 2.67
N PHE A 3 22.22 -10.41 2.45
CA PHE A 3 21.14 -9.44 2.44
C PHE A 3 20.59 -9.36 3.86
N LEU A 4 21.03 -8.31 4.56
CA LEU A 4 20.43 -7.84 5.80
C LEU A 4 19.00 -7.39 5.48
N PHE A 5 18.02 -8.25 5.76
CA PHE A 5 16.60 -7.87 5.79
C PHE A 5 16.36 -7.03 7.05
N GLY A 6 16.82 -5.78 6.98
CA GLY A 6 16.59 -4.76 7.99
C GLY A 6 15.10 -4.41 8.04
N SER A 7 14.52 -4.75 9.17
CA SER A 7 13.25 -4.28 9.73
C SER A 7 12.96 -2.82 9.35
N ASN A 8 11.96 -2.57 8.51
CA ASN A 8 11.39 -1.23 8.41
C ASN A 8 9.93 -1.25 7.94
N VAL A 9 9.04 -1.65 8.86
CA VAL A 9 7.58 -1.51 8.72
C VAL A 9 7.14 -0.03 8.86
N ARG A 10 8.00 0.94 8.53
CA ARG A 10 7.78 2.37 8.83
C ARG A 10 8.03 3.34 7.69
N LEU A 11 8.19 2.87 6.45
CA LEU A 11 8.39 3.74 5.28
C LEU A 11 7.27 3.69 4.25
N TRP A 12 6.08 3.20 4.61
CA TRP A 12 4.90 3.45 3.79
C TRP A 12 4.26 4.78 4.16
N LEU A 13 4.57 5.78 3.34
CA LEU A 13 3.94 7.08 3.30
C LEU A 13 2.42 6.91 3.20
N GLY A 14 1.72 7.40 4.21
CA GLY A 14 0.49 8.13 4.02
C GLY A 14 -0.60 7.41 3.24
N SER A 15 -1.49 6.82 4.04
CA SER A 15 -2.93 6.97 3.86
C SER A 15 -3.61 5.89 3.03
N CYS A 16 -4.45 5.12 3.73
CA CYS A 16 -5.76 4.68 3.26
C CYS A 16 -6.59 5.93 2.85
N PHE A 17 -6.15 6.65 1.82
CA PHE A 17 -6.79 7.88 1.39
C PHE A 17 -7.78 7.54 0.29
N ASN A 18 -9.03 7.46 0.72
CA ASN A 18 -10.22 7.64 -0.09
C ASN A 18 -10.60 6.45 -0.99
N ALA A 19 -10.93 5.31 -0.37
CA ALA A 19 -11.63 4.21 -1.03
C ALA A 19 -13.15 4.29 -0.74
N PRO A 20 -14.02 4.45 -1.74
CA PRO A 20 -15.44 4.17 -1.59
C PRO A 20 -15.65 2.65 -1.59
N SER A 21 -16.32 2.14 -0.56
CA SER A 21 -16.43 0.70 -0.28
C SER A 21 -17.10 -0.10 -1.41
N PRO A 22 -16.50 -1.23 -1.84
CA PRO A 22 -17.27 -2.33 -2.39
C PRO A 22 -17.24 -3.58 -1.48
N LYS A 23 -18.45 -3.95 -1.04
CA LYS A 23 -18.99 -5.32 -0.88
C LYS A 23 -18.52 -6.29 0.23
N PHE A 24 -17.44 -6.10 0.99
CA PHE A 24 -17.08 -7.11 2.02
C PHE A 24 -17.11 -6.65 3.49
N TRP A 25 -16.87 -5.36 3.77
CA TRP A 25 -16.64 -4.85 5.12
C TRP A 25 -17.91 -4.37 5.87
N GLU A 26 -19.06 -5.02 5.68
CA GLU A 26 -20.32 -4.67 6.34
C GLU A 26 -20.30 -4.97 7.86
N ARG A 27 -19.88 -3.93 8.58
CA ARG A 27 -19.93 -3.62 10.03
C ARG A 27 -20.99 -4.38 10.86
N LYS A 28 -20.56 -5.34 11.69
CA LYS A 28 -21.19 -5.56 13.01
C LYS A 28 -20.43 -4.73 14.05
N ARG A 29 -21.14 -3.82 14.73
CA ARG A 29 -20.62 -3.04 15.86
C ARG A 29 -20.21 -3.97 17.01
N GLY A 30 -18.92 -4.14 17.21
CA GLY A 30 -18.29 -4.84 18.32
C GLY A 30 -16.78 -4.92 18.07
N LYS A 31 -15.95 -4.69 19.09
CA LYS A 31 -14.48 -4.72 19.02
C LYS A 31 -14.00 -5.95 18.24
N VAL A 32 -13.49 -5.78 17.02
CA VAL A 32 -13.06 -6.90 16.18
C VAL A 32 -11.61 -7.21 16.51
N GLU A 33 -11.38 -8.35 17.14
CA GLU A 33 -10.05 -8.93 17.21
C GLU A 33 -9.78 -9.60 15.86
N VAL A 34 -8.90 -8.99 15.05
CA VAL A 34 -8.53 -9.53 13.73
C VAL A 34 -7.79 -10.85 13.93
N LYS A 35 -8.37 -11.92 13.37
CA LYS A 35 -7.73 -13.25 13.31
C LYS A 35 -6.95 -13.38 12.00
N CYS A 36 -6.03 -14.34 11.96
CA CYS A 36 -5.27 -14.64 10.75
C CYS A 36 -6.19 -14.96 9.56
N GLU A 37 -7.32 -15.65 9.79
CA GLU A 37 -8.32 -15.96 8.76
C GLU A 37 -8.94 -14.71 8.15
N ASP A 38 -9.17 -13.68 8.97
CA ASP A 38 -9.77 -12.43 8.51
C ASP A 38 -8.77 -11.65 7.66
N LEU A 39 -7.49 -11.63 8.07
CA LEU A 39 -6.42 -11.09 7.23
C LEU A 39 -6.30 -11.84 5.89
N LEU A 40 -6.35 -13.16 5.89
CA LEU A 40 -6.26 -13.95 4.65
C LEU A 40 -7.41 -13.66 3.69
N LYS A 41 -8.62 -13.42 4.21
CA LYS A 41 -9.76 -12.97 3.40
C LYS A 41 -9.58 -11.54 2.89
N ALA A 42 -8.93 -10.69 3.68
CA ALA A 42 -8.65 -9.29 3.36
C ALA A 42 -7.43 -9.06 2.47
N ILE A 43 -6.61 -10.09 2.22
CA ILE A 43 -5.22 -9.87 1.81
C ILE A 43 -5.09 -9.21 0.44
N SER A 44 -6.01 -9.52 -0.48
CA SER A 44 -6.05 -8.89 -1.81
C SER A 44 -6.35 -7.39 -1.67
N ASP A 45 -7.48 -7.04 -1.06
CA ASP A 45 -7.90 -5.64 -0.81
C ASP A 45 -6.83 -4.84 -0.04
N TYR A 46 -6.17 -5.48 0.94
CA TYR A 46 -5.10 -4.87 1.72
C TYR A 46 -3.85 -4.58 0.87
N ILE A 47 -3.46 -5.48 -0.03
CA ILE A 47 -2.30 -5.28 -0.90
C ILE A 47 -2.58 -4.25 -2.00
N ASP A 48 -3.81 -4.22 -2.49
CA ASP A 48 -4.26 -3.26 -3.51
C ASP A 48 -4.54 -1.86 -2.92
N GLY A 49 -4.59 -1.74 -1.59
CA GLY A 49 -4.83 -0.47 -0.89
C GLY A 49 -6.29 0.00 -0.95
N GLU A 50 -7.21 -0.91 -1.27
CA GLU A 50 -8.66 -0.64 -1.41
C GLU A 50 -9.43 -0.90 -0.10
N ILE A 51 -8.72 -1.21 0.98
CA ILE A 51 -9.32 -1.52 2.28
C ILE A 51 -9.81 -0.28 3.02
N ASP A 52 -10.91 -0.42 3.75
CA ASP A 52 -11.45 0.65 4.59
C ASP A 52 -10.42 1.08 5.66
N PRO A 53 -10.22 2.40 5.87
CA PRO A 53 -9.24 2.90 6.82
C PRO A 53 -9.41 2.37 8.25
N SER A 54 -10.65 2.11 8.68
CA SER A 54 -10.93 1.62 10.04
C SER A 54 -10.47 0.19 10.27
N ILE A 55 -10.54 -0.65 9.22
CA ILE A 55 -10.14 -2.07 9.27
C ILE A 55 -8.64 -2.20 9.00
N CYS A 56 -8.09 -1.32 8.18
CA CYS A 56 -6.65 -1.28 7.93
C CYS A 56 -5.85 -1.14 9.23
N GLU A 57 -6.26 -0.26 10.14
CA GLU A 57 -5.57 -0.07 11.42
C GLU A 57 -5.56 -1.35 12.28
N GLU A 58 -6.65 -2.12 12.26
CA GLU A 58 -6.76 -3.38 12.98
C GLU A 58 -5.92 -4.49 12.34
N LEU A 59 -5.88 -4.56 11.02
CA LEU A 59 -4.98 -5.47 10.29
C LEU A 59 -3.51 -5.12 10.51
N GLU A 60 -3.16 -3.84 10.53
CA GLU A 60 -1.81 -3.39 10.86
C GLU A 60 -1.41 -3.74 12.30
N LYS A 61 -2.35 -3.67 13.26
CA LYS A 61 -2.12 -4.17 14.62
C LYS A 61 -1.81 -5.66 14.60
N HIS A 62 -2.65 -6.45 13.95
CA HIS A 62 -2.44 -7.90 13.81
C HIS A 62 -1.10 -8.22 13.14
N LEU A 63 -0.75 -7.50 12.07
CA LEU A 63 0.52 -7.64 11.37
C LEU A 63 1.73 -7.20 12.20
N ARG A 64 1.58 -6.46 13.32
CA ARG A 64 2.70 -6.21 14.23
C ARG A 64 2.97 -7.42 15.12
N ASP A 65 1.91 -8.05 15.60
CA ASP A 65 1.95 -9.09 16.63
C ASP A 65 2.00 -10.52 16.07
N CYS A 66 1.70 -10.72 14.77
CA CYS A 66 1.67 -12.04 14.12
C CYS A 66 2.71 -12.18 13.00
N ASP A 67 3.82 -12.86 13.30
CA ASP A 67 4.89 -13.14 12.32
C ASP A 67 4.46 -14.01 11.13
N PRO A 68 3.66 -15.09 11.29
CA PRO A 68 3.17 -15.88 10.16
C PRO A 68 2.43 -15.04 9.12
N CYS A 69 1.60 -14.10 9.57
CA CYS A 69 0.83 -13.23 8.69
C CYS A 69 1.71 -12.22 7.94
N LYS A 70 2.78 -11.71 8.57
CA LYS A 70 3.80 -10.90 7.85
C LYS A 70 4.41 -11.69 6.69
N ILE A 71 4.79 -12.94 6.93
CA ILE A 71 5.40 -13.82 5.91
C ILE A 71 4.43 -14.03 4.73
N VAL A 72 3.15 -14.26 5.00
CA VAL A 72 2.15 -14.44 3.93
C VAL A 72 2.03 -13.17 3.08
N VAL A 73 1.84 -12.00 3.71
CA VAL A 73 1.74 -10.72 3.00
C VAL A 73 2.99 -10.46 2.16
N ASP A 74 4.17 -10.68 2.71
CA ASP A 74 5.43 -10.50 1.98
C ASP A 74 5.58 -11.48 0.82
N THR A 75 5.11 -12.72 1.00
CA THR A 75 5.13 -13.73 -0.07
C THR A 75 4.21 -13.31 -1.21
N VAL A 76 2.98 -12.86 -0.92
CA VAL A 76 2.05 -12.40 -1.95
C VAL A 76 2.58 -11.15 -2.67
N ARG A 77 3.21 -10.22 -1.95
CA ARG A 77 3.88 -9.08 -2.60
C ARG A 77 5.00 -9.51 -3.53
N LYS A 78 5.82 -10.48 -3.10
CA LYS A 78 6.89 -11.04 -3.94
C LYS A 78 6.33 -11.74 -5.17
N THR A 79 5.24 -12.51 -5.04
CA THR A 79 4.62 -13.14 -6.22
C THR A 79 4.11 -12.08 -7.19
N ILE A 80 3.45 -11.01 -6.72
CA ILE A 80 3.03 -9.89 -7.58
C ILE A 80 4.22 -9.27 -8.32
N LEU A 81 5.34 -9.05 -7.63
CA LEU A 81 6.55 -8.51 -8.26
C LEU A 81 7.12 -9.45 -9.33
N LEU A 82 7.13 -10.76 -9.07
CA LEU A 82 7.57 -11.76 -10.05
C LEU A 82 6.67 -11.75 -11.30
N TYR A 83 5.35 -11.63 -11.12
CA TYR A 83 4.38 -11.61 -12.21
C TYR A 83 4.38 -10.30 -13.01
N LYS A 84 4.63 -9.15 -12.36
CA LYS A 84 4.73 -7.85 -13.06
C LYS A 84 5.90 -7.79 -14.05
N GLY A 85 6.82 -8.74 -13.97
CA GLY A 85 8.03 -8.78 -14.79
C GLY A 85 9.06 -7.78 -14.31
N THR A 86 10.34 -8.16 -14.45
CA THR A 86 11.49 -7.26 -14.21
C THR A 86 11.82 -6.40 -15.42
N GLU A 87 11.03 -6.45 -16.49
CA GLU A 87 11.21 -5.60 -17.66
C GLU A 87 10.78 -4.18 -17.33
N LEU A 88 11.77 -3.36 -16.97
CA LEU A 88 11.60 -1.92 -16.89
C LEU A 88 11.39 -1.41 -18.32
N TYR A 89 10.14 -1.09 -18.66
CA TYR A 89 9.87 -0.37 -19.89
C TYR A 89 10.48 1.02 -19.80
N GLU A 90 11.37 1.35 -20.74
CA GLU A 90 11.87 2.70 -20.88
C GLU A 90 10.69 3.63 -21.20
N LEU A 91 10.35 4.50 -20.25
CA LEU A 91 9.31 5.50 -20.46
C LEU A 91 9.78 6.47 -21.57
N PRO A 92 9.04 6.62 -22.69
CA PRO A 92 9.40 7.55 -23.75
C PRO A 92 9.65 8.96 -23.20
N SER A 93 10.67 9.64 -23.72
CA SER A 93 11.08 10.98 -23.24
C SER A 93 9.93 11.98 -23.25
N GLU A 94 9.10 11.97 -24.28
CA GLU A 94 7.93 12.85 -24.40
C GLU A 94 6.93 12.67 -23.25
N VAL A 95 6.64 11.41 -22.87
CA VAL A 95 5.73 11.11 -21.75
C VAL A 95 6.34 11.57 -20.43
N ARG A 96 7.64 11.34 -20.25
CA ARG A 96 8.39 11.76 -19.06
C ARG A 96 8.37 13.28 -18.90
N GLU A 97 8.65 14.02 -19.97
CA GLU A 97 8.68 15.48 -19.97
C GLU A 97 7.30 16.06 -19.70
N ARG A 98 6.25 15.53 -20.35
CA ARG A 98 4.86 15.96 -20.11
C ARG A 98 4.45 15.72 -18.66
N LEU A 99 4.77 14.55 -18.10
CA LEU A 99 4.49 14.21 -16.71
C LEU A 99 5.21 15.17 -15.75
N HIS A 100 6.52 15.38 -15.94
CA HIS A 100 7.30 16.28 -15.10
C HIS A 100 6.80 17.73 -15.16
N LYS A 101 6.37 18.19 -16.35
CA LYS A 101 5.79 19.52 -16.52
C LYS A 101 4.49 19.65 -15.71
N LEU A 102 3.55 18.71 -15.87
CA LEU A 102 2.27 18.71 -15.16
C LEU A 102 2.46 18.62 -13.64
N LEU A 103 3.39 17.77 -13.18
CA LEU A 103 3.70 17.65 -11.74
C LEU A 103 4.23 18.97 -11.17
N ARG A 104 5.13 19.66 -11.88
CA ARG A 104 5.63 20.98 -11.45
C ARG A 104 4.54 22.04 -11.43
N GLU A 105 3.66 22.05 -12.43
CA GLU A 105 2.51 22.98 -12.48
C GLU A 105 1.58 22.75 -11.29
N LYS A 106 1.16 21.50 -11.07
CA LYS A 106 0.30 21.13 -9.94
C LYS A 106 0.95 21.39 -8.58
N TRP A 107 2.26 21.19 -8.48
CA TRP A 107 3.01 21.49 -7.27
C TRP A 107 2.99 22.99 -6.94
N ARG A 108 3.20 23.87 -7.93
CA ARG A 108 3.12 25.32 -7.74
C ARG A 108 1.73 25.80 -7.36
N GLU A 109 0.68 25.22 -7.96
CA GLU A 109 -0.71 25.51 -7.60
C GLU A 109 -1.01 25.14 -6.15
N LYS A 110 -0.53 23.96 -5.70
CA LYS A 110 -0.78 23.46 -4.36
C LYS A 110 0.09 24.11 -3.29
N PHE A 111 1.31 24.52 -3.64
CA PHE A 111 2.32 25.07 -2.72
C PHE A 111 2.93 26.38 -3.27
N PRO A 112 2.16 27.48 -3.34
CA PRO A 112 2.63 28.75 -3.91
C PRO A 112 3.77 29.42 -3.13
N THR A 113 4.03 29.00 -1.88
CA THR A 113 5.06 29.58 -1.00
C THR A 113 6.34 28.76 -0.91
N ALA A 114 6.45 27.65 -1.64
CA ALA A 114 7.70 26.88 -1.73
C ALA A 114 8.67 27.60 -2.69
N VAL A 115 9.26 28.69 -2.21
CA VAL A 115 10.36 29.40 -2.86
C VAL A 115 11.63 28.53 -2.73
N TYR A 116 12.14 28.04 -3.86
CA TYR A 116 13.52 27.59 -4.01
C TYR A 116 14.18 28.44 -5.08
#